data_AF-A0A917J2W8-F1
#
_entry.id   AF-A0A917J2W8-F1
#
_cell.length_a   1.000
_cell.length_b   1.000
_cell.length_c   1.000
_cell.angle_alpha   90.00
_cell.angle_beta   90.00
_cell.angle_gamma   90.00
#
_symmetry.space_group_name_H-M   'P 1'
#
loop_
_entity.id
_entity.type
_entity.pdbx_description
1 polymer ?
#
loop_
_entity_poly.entity_id
_entity_poly.type
_entity_poly.pdbx_seq_one_letter_code
_entity_poly.pdbx_strand_id
1 'polypeptide(L)'
;MVLLFVSCKKSLPKQLQYIPKDATVVFSVNVKSLNDKLADSKVSVDSLVKSLMAESKTTPEDVKKWDDLKDAGIDWTSDVYGFYESKGSLMAGSSQVMGAVAAVSSSSKLEEYLKKQKPGIAITKAAGGYSEAKLDDDAIIGWNSDVVIITTIKSYNRYSQDETASAAPASGINAQLATLFAQKADASVTSIPAFKNFIKEKGDMLLWVNSSGSLASVPQLAMVPKAAELIKDSYYGGVINFENGKVVASYNSYVGKVMADIIKKHSNGALDMDMVTKYPSSNVTGFGVFTFDPAIITDIVRFLGVEATANQLLAGNGMNFTLEDITKSFKGDFAIIGSDLVTEQKVNPEFPEYPSTEPSVKYLFNGKVGDKAAYDKVLTALASKGLLTKVGTAYVPAMNMGGKVLFVLDEKNIFVASDSVLLSQYKAGTGKAVIADNILSEGKGKSGFAYVDFTKIMSQIPARGSDTFSLNQVKATLKDLIVTSDKFDGNVMKGKFELRTLNEKENSLATFIKMGSAIAANEKAQAAKRQQLTDELDSAATAIDSAAVVVDTAVAAEPVRKP
;
A
#
# COMPACT_ATOMS: atom_id res chain seq x y z
N MET A 1 -47.33 -7.06 -11.92
CA MET A 1 -47.19 -6.68 -10.49
C MET A 1 -45.77 -6.20 -10.29
N VAL A 2 -45.58 -4.87 -10.26
CA VAL A 2 -44.28 -4.23 -10.13
C VAL A 2 -43.94 -4.14 -8.64
N LEU A 3 -42.94 -4.91 -8.20
CA LEU A 3 -42.39 -4.81 -6.85
C LEU A 3 -41.50 -3.55 -6.79
N LEU A 4 -42.09 -2.45 -6.35
CA LEU A 4 -41.39 -1.26 -5.92
C LEU A 4 -40.58 -1.60 -4.66
N PHE A 5 -39.27 -1.80 -4.82
CA PHE A 5 -38.34 -1.80 -3.69
C PHE A 5 -38.28 -0.39 -3.09
N VAL A 6 -39.10 -0.15 -2.07
CA VAL A 6 -38.89 0.97 -1.14
C VAL A 6 -37.60 0.67 -0.40
N SER A 7 -36.49 1.19 -0.93
CA SER A 7 -35.21 1.21 -0.22
C SER A 7 -35.40 2.02 1.06
N CYS A 8 -35.44 1.33 2.20
CA CYS A 8 -35.34 1.99 3.51
C CYS A 8 -34.07 2.84 3.50
N LYS A 9 -34.24 4.16 3.43
CA LYS A 9 -33.19 5.16 3.64
C LYS A 9 -32.68 5.03 5.07
N LYS A 10 -31.80 4.07 5.35
CA LYS A 10 -30.96 4.17 6.56
C LYS A 10 -30.17 5.47 6.42
N SER A 11 -30.39 6.38 7.36
CA SER A 11 -29.56 7.58 7.48
C SER A 11 -28.11 7.14 7.64
N LEU A 12 -27.20 7.88 7.02
CA LEU A 12 -25.76 7.67 7.21
C LEU A 12 -25.40 7.87 8.70
N PRO A 13 -24.34 7.20 9.20
CA PRO A 13 -23.84 7.43 10.55
C PRO A 13 -23.59 8.93 10.81
N LYS A 14 -24.06 9.43 11.96
CA LYS A 14 -23.95 10.86 12.32
C LYS A 14 -22.49 11.33 12.37
N GLN A 15 -21.57 10.45 12.73
CA GLN A 15 -20.13 10.67 12.81
C GLN A 15 -19.56 11.25 11.50
N LEU A 16 -20.08 10.81 10.35
CA LEU A 16 -19.59 11.22 9.04
C LEU A 16 -19.83 12.72 8.75
N GLN A 17 -20.81 13.35 9.40
CA GLN A 17 -21.06 14.78 9.26
C GLN A 17 -19.86 15.62 9.73
N TYR A 18 -19.08 15.11 10.68
CA TYR A 18 -17.96 15.83 11.29
C TYR A 18 -16.64 15.67 10.54
N ILE A 19 -16.64 14.98 9.39
CA ILE A 19 -15.44 14.76 8.57
C ILE A 19 -15.46 15.74 7.39
N PRO A 20 -14.45 16.62 7.23
CA PRO A 20 -14.40 17.62 6.17
C PRO A 20 -14.48 17.02 4.76
N LYS A 21 -15.22 17.66 3.85
CA LYS A 21 -15.39 17.19 2.46
C LYS A 21 -14.06 17.02 1.70
N ASP A 22 -13.06 17.82 2.07
CA ASP A 22 -11.73 17.89 1.48
C ASP A 22 -10.70 17.03 2.24
N ALA A 23 -11.14 16.20 3.20
CA ALA A 23 -10.30 15.17 3.78
C ALA A 23 -9.65 14.32 2.67
N THR A 24 -8.32 14.27 2.70
CA THR A 24 -7.50 13.53 1.75
C THR A 24 -7.65 12.02 1.97
N VAL A 25 -7.78 11.61 3.24
CA VAL A 25 -8.04 10.23 3.62
C VAL A 25 -9.15 10.19 4.66
N VAL A 26 -10.06 9.24 4.52
CA VAL A 26 -11.02 8.83 5.56
C VAL A 26 -10.91 7.33 5.71
N PHE A 27 -10.74 6.83 6.92
CA PHE A 27 -10.80 5.41 7.19
C PHE A 27 -11.86 5.11 8.24
N SER A 28 -12.39 3.89 8.23
CA SER A 28 -13.27 3.41 9.28
C SER A 28 -12.85 2.01 9.74
N VAL A 29 -13.15 1.72 11.00
CA VAL A 29 -12.93 0.41 11.61
C VAL A 29 -14.21 -0.01 12.32
N ASN A 30 -14.73 -1.17 11.94
CA ASN A 30 -15.86 -1.80 12.62
C ASN A 30 -15.33 -2.65 13.78
N VAL A 31 -15.14 -2.02 14.94
CA VAL A 31 -14.55 -2.65 16.14
C VAL A 31 -15.36 -3.85 16.59
N LYS A 32 -16.70 -3.77 16.50
CA LYS A 32 -17.58 -4.91 16.80
C LYS A 32 -17.30 -6.12 15.93
N SER A 33 -17.24 -5.94 14.61
CA SER A 33 -17.00 -7.02 13.64
C SER A 33 -15.64 -7.66 13.88
N LEU A 34 -14.60 -6.86 14.14
CA LEU A 34 -13.27 -7.37 14.49
C LEU A 34 -13.31 -8.22 15.77
N ASN A 35 -13.98 -7.74 16.82
CA ASN A 35 -14.14 -8.50 18.07
C ASN A 35 -14.91 -9.81 17.86
N ASP A 36 -16.03 -9.78 17.14
CA ASP A 36 -16.84 -10.96 16.84
C ASP A 36 -16.01 -12.02 16.09
N LYS A 37 -15.17 -11.60 15.12
CA LYS A 37 -14.31 -12.49 14.33
C LYS A 37 -13.17 -13.11 15.13
N LEU A 38 -12.81 -12.52 16.26
CA LEU A 38 -11.76 -13.02 17.15
C LEU A 38 -12.30 -13.84 18.32
N ALA A 39 -13.61 -13.85 18.58
CA ALA A 39 -14.22 -14.47 19.76
C ALA A 39 -13.79 -15.95 19.98
N ASP A 40 -13.72 -16.73 18.90
CA ASP A 40 -13.38 -18.17 18.96
C ASP A 40 -11.87 -18.45 18.82
N SER A 41 -11.05 -17.42 18.64
CA SER A 41 -9.69 -17.58 18.12
C SER A 41 -8.59 -17.67 19.18
N LYS A 42 -8.96 -17.60 20.47
CA LYS A 42 -8.06 -17.48 21.64
C LYS A 42 -7.13 -16.24 21.59
N VAL A 43 -7.32 -15.33 20.64
CA VAL A 43 -6.66 -14.03 20.56
C VAL A 43 -7.73 -12.94 20.55
N SER A 44 -7.37 -11.72 20.97
CA SER A 44 -8.30 -10.59 21.05
C SER A 44 -7.73 -9.35 20.36
N VAL A 45 -8.60 -8.36 20.09
CA VAL A 45 -8.16 -7.03 19.62
C VAL A 45 -7.19 -6.40 20.64
N ASP A 46 -7.35 -6.70 21.94
CA ASP A 46 -6.41 -6.24 22.95
C ASP A 46 -5.01 -6.81 22.76
N SER A 47 -4.88 -8.09 22.40
CA SER A 47 -3.57 -8.68 22.09
C SER A 47 -2.93 -8.00 20.88
N LEU A 48 -3.72 -7.66 19.86
CA LEU A 48 -3.24 -6.91 18.69
C LEU A 48 -2.77 -5.50 19.09
N VAL A 49 -3.59 -4.74 19.81
CA VAL A 49 -3.25 -3.37 20.23
C VAL A 49 -2.03 -3.38 21.15
N LYS A 50 -1.97 -4.30 22.11
CA LYS A 50 -0.80 -4.47 22.99
C LYS A 50 0.46 -4.87 22.21
N SER A 51 0.34 -5.71 21.18
CA SER A 51 1.46 -6.06 20.30
C SER A 51 1.96 -4.87 19.48
N LEU A 52 1.05 -4.06 18.92
CA LEU A 52 1.41 -2.85 18.17
C LEU A 52 2.04 -1.78 19.07
N MET A 53 1.55 -1.67 20.31
CA MET A 53 2.12 -0.77 21.31
C MET A 53 3.51 -1.23 21.73
N ALA A 54 3.78 -2.54 21.86
CA ALA A 54 5.05 -3.08 22.35
C ALA A 54 6.31 -2.66 21.56
N GLU A 55 6.20 -2.22 20.30
CA GLU A 55 7.33 -1.68 19.52
C GLU A 55 7.67 -0.22 19.87
N SER A 56 6.70 0.53 20.39
CA SER A 56 6.95 1.80 21.07
C SER A 56 7.33 1.52 22.52
N LYS A 57 7.99 2.43 23.23
CA LYS A 57 8.39 2.30 24.65
C LYS A 57 7.18 2.24 25.60
N THR A 58 6.27 1.31 25.37
CA THR A 58 4.97 1.20 26.02
C THR A 58 5.16 0.88 27.48
N THR A 59 4.64 1.76 28.31
CA THR A 59 4.65 1.60 29.75
C THR A 59 3.44 0.77 30.18
N PRO A 60 3.48 0.10 31.35
CA PRO A 60 2.28 -0.49 31.96
C PRO A 60 1.12 0.51 32.10
N GLU A 61 1.43 1.81 32.23
CA GLU A 61 0.44 2.88 32.29
C GLU A 61 -0.32 3.06 30.97
N ASP A 62 0.35 2.92 29.83
CA ASP A 62 -0.27 3.02 28.51
C ASP A 62 -1.23 1.85 28.25
N VAL A 63 -0.86 0.65 28.68
CA VAL A 63 -1.75 -0.53 28.66
C VAL A 63 -2.99 -0.29 29.53
N LYS A 64 -2.81 0.28 30.72
CA LYS A 64 -3.91 0.61 31.62
C LYS A 64 -4.82 1.69 31.05
N LYS A 65 -4.27 2.72 30.40
CA LYS A 65 -5.05 3.77 29.70
C LYS A 65 -5.93 3.17 28.59
N TRP A 66 -5.40 2.21 27.84
CA TRP A 66 -6.17 1.47 26.82
C TRP A 66 -7.29 0.64 27.44
N ASP A 67 -7.00 -0.12 28.49
CA ASP A 67 -8.00 -0.95 29.15
C ASP A 67 -9.12 -0.09 29.77
N ASP A 68 -8.77 1.03 30.40
CA ASP A 68 -9.74 2.02 30.93
C ASP A 68 -10.55 2.71 29.80
N LEU A 69 -9.99 2.89 28.60
CA LEU A 69 -10.64 3.59 27.48
C LEU A 69 -11.87 2.83 26.96
N LYS A 70 -11.89 1.50 27.07
CA LYS A 70 -13.01 0.67 26.59
C LYS A 70 -14.32 1.01 27.29
N ASP A 71 -14.24 1.40 28.56
CA ASP A 71 -15.39 1.77 29.38
C ASP A 71 -15.60 3.30 29.49
N ALA A 72 -14.83 4.10 28.73
CA ALA A 72 -14.83 5.57 28.78
C ALA A 72 -16.07 6.22 28.15
N GLY A 73 -17.17 5.49 27.92
CA GLY A 73 -18.39 6.04 27.33
C GLY A 73 -18.31 6.29 25.82
N ILE A 74 -17.36 5.66 25.12
CA ILE A 74 -17.32 5.57 23.66
C ILE A 74 -18.19 4.37 23.23
N ASP A 75 -18.93 4.51 22.13
CA ASP A 75 -19.67 3.40 21.52
C ASP A 75 -18.77 2.60 20.57
N TRP A 76 -18.22 1.50 21.09
CA TRP A 76 -17.40 0.54 20.33
C TRP A 76 -18.24 -0.44 19.47
N THR A 77 -19.57 -0.34 19.52
CA THR A 77 -20.45 -1.16 18.67
C THR A 77 -20.69 -0.51 17.30
N SER A 78 -20.52 0.81 17.23
CA SER A 78 -20.51 1.59 16.00
C SER A 78 -19.11 1.67 15.38
N ASP A 79 -19.06 2.03 14.10
CA ASP A 79 -17.79 2.31 13.42
C ASP A 79 -17.08 3.51 14.08
N VAL A 80 -15.76 3.37 14.21
CA VAL A 80 -14.85 4.49 14.52
C VAL A 80 -14.27 4.99 13.20
N TYR A 81 -14.33 6.29 12.97
CA TYR A 81 -13.80 6.93 11.78
C TYR A 81 -12.54 7.71 12.10
N GLY A 82 -11.57 7.70 11.20
CA GLY A 82 -10.45 8.62 11.23
C GLY A 82 -10.33 9.35 9.91
N PHE A 83 -9.73 10.53 9.94
CA PHE A 83 -9.48 11.33 8.75
C PHE A 83 -8.15 12.07 8.82
N TYR A 84 -7.61 12.31 7.64
CA TYR A 84 -6.45 13.15 7.41
C TYR A 84 -6.77 14.15 6.32
N GLU A 85 -6.44 15.40 6.58
CA GLU A 85 -6.67 16.53 5.69
C GLU A 85 -5.37 17.32 5.56
N SER A 86 -4.92 17.50 4.32
CA SER A 86 -3.79 18.38 4.01
C SER A 86 -4.30 19.64 3.32
N LYS A 87 -3.99 20.80 3.91
CA LYS A 87 -4.30 22.13 3.35
C LYS A 87 -3.04 22.87 3.00
N GLY A 88 -3.14 23.75 2.00
CA GLY A 88 -2.05 24.61 1.56
C GLY A 88 -1.14 23.93 0.53
N SER A 89 0.08 24.46 0.38
CA SER A 89 1.07 23.94 -0.57
C SER A 89 2.48 24.13 -0.04
N LEU A 90 3.43 23.37 -0.57
CA LEU A 90 4.85 23.52 -0.25
C LEU A 90 5.37 24.97 -0.45
N MET A 91 4.77 25.72 -1.39
CA MET A 91 5.18 27.09 -1.73
C MET A 91 4.57 28.17 -0.82
N ALA A 92 3.40 27.90 -0.23
CA ALA A 92 2.61 28.86 0.54
C ALA A 92 2.50 28.52 2.04
N GLY A 93 3.11 27.41 2.47
CA GLY A 93 2.88 26.81 3.78
C GLY A 93 1.74 25.78 3.72
N SER A 94 1.82 24.76 4.58
CA SER A 94 0.83 23.68 4.63
C SER A 94 0.44 23.36 6.06
N SER A 95 -0.84 23.02 6.28
CA SER A 95 -1.31 22.50 7.55
C SER A 95 -1.89 21.11 7.35
N GLN A 96 -1.59 20.22 8.28
CA GLN A 96 -2.10 18.87 8.33
C GLN A 96 -3.05 18.76 9.53
N VAL A 97 -4.27 18.34 9.28
CA VAL A 97 -5.25 18.04 10.32
C VAL A 97 -5.46 16.53 10.34
N MET A 98 -5.31 15.94 11.51
CA MET A 98 -5.72 14.56 11.77
C MET A 98 -6.86 14.58 12.76
N GLY A 99 -7.84 13.69 12.57
CA GLY A 99 -8.89 13.51 13.55
C GLY A 99 -9.47 12.11 13.57
N ALA A 100 -10.07 11.78 14.71
CA ALA A 100 -10.85 10.57 14.92
C ALA A 100 -12.23 10.96 15.45
N VAL A 101 -13.27 10.31 14.94
CA VAL A 101 -14.68 10.55 15.28
C VAL A 101 -15.33 9.22 15.65
N ALA A 102 -15.92 9.15 16.83
CA ALA A 102 -16.67 7.99 17.31
C ALA A 102 -18.02 8.41 17.88
N ALA A 103 -18.97 7.47 17.96
CA ALA A 103 -20.22 7.69 18.68
C ALA A 103 -19.98 7.65 20.20
N VAL A 104 -20.79 8.39 20.95
CA VAL A 104 -20.74 8.43 22.41
C VAL A 104 -21.88 7.60 22.99
N SER A 105 -21.55 6.68 23.89
CA SER A 105 -22.53 5.94 24.68
C SER A 105 -22.82 6.62 26.02
N SER A 106 -21.87 7.38 26.59
CA SER A 106 -22.06 8.17 27.80
C SER A 106 -21.05 9.32 27.91
N SER A 107 -21.53 10.56 27.80
CA SER A 107 -20.68 11.75 27.94
C SER A 107 -20.15 11.95 29.37
N SER A 108 -20.88 11.50 30.39
CA SER A 108 -20.44 11.57 31.79
C SER A 108 -19.28 10.60 32.08
N LYS A 109 -19.34 9.37 31.56
CA LYS A 109 -18.23 8.41 31.67
C LYS A 109 -16.98 8.89 30.96
N LEU A 110 -17.13 9.56 29.81
CA LEU A 110 -16.00 10.17 29.10
C LEU A 110 -15.34 11.28 29.92
N GLU A 111 -16.15 12.14 30.54
CA GLU A 111 -15.65 13.19 31.43
C GLU A 111 -14.93 12.61 32.67
N GLU A 112 -15.49 11.57 33.28
CA GLU A 112 -14.87 10.86 34.40
C GLU A 112 -13.54 10.20 33.99
N TYR A 113 -13.51 9.56 32.82
CA TYR A 113 -12.29 8.97 32.26
C TYR A 113 -11.20 10.03 32.09
N LEU A 114 -11.51 11.18 31.46
CA LEU A 114 -10.54 12.25 31.24
C LEU A 114 -9.99 12.81 32.56
N LYS A 115 -10.85 13.04 33.56
CA LYS A 115 -10.42 13.50 34.89
C LYS A 115 -9.57 12.48 35.63
N LYS A 116 -9.85 11.17 35.44
CA LYS A 116 -9.06 10.07 36.01
C LYS A 116 -7.67 9.99 35.35
N GLN A 117 -7.59 10.11 34.03
CA GLN A 117 -6.31 10.01 33.30
C GLN A 117 -5.44 11.28 33.47
N LYS A 118 -6.06 12.45 33.62
CA LYS A 118 -5.35 13.72 33.84
C LYS A 118 -6.04 14.53 34.94
N PRO A 119 -5.66 14.31 36.22
CA PRO A 119 -6.17 15.08 37.34
C PRO A 119 -5.97 16.58 37.11
N GLY A 120 -7.04 17.38 37.26
CA GLY A 120 -7.01 18.82 37.03
C GLY A 120 -7.18 19.26 35.58
N ILE A 121 -7.50 18.34 34.65
CA ILE A 121 -7.84 18.70 33.27
C ILE A 121 -9.00 19.71 33.24
N ALA A 122 -8.80 20.83 32.53
CA ALA A 122 -9.82 21.85 32.36
C ALA A 122 -10.80 21.43 31.27
N ILE A 123 -12.05 21.22 31.66
CA ILE A 123 -13.15 20.91 30.74
C ILE A 123 -14.00 22.16 30.57
N THR A 124 -14.11 22.63 29.33
CA THR A 124 -14.85 23.84 28.98
C THR A 124 -16.09 23.47 28.18
N LYS A 125 -17.23 24.11 28.48
CA LYS A 125 -18.42 24.03 27.61
C LYS A 125 -18.30 25.09 26.52
N ALA A 126 -18.13 24.65 25.28
CA ALA A 126 -18.06 25.54 24.14
C ALA A 126 -19.45 26.05 23.74
N ALA A 127 -19.51 27.24 23.15
CA ALA A 127 -20.75 27.85 22.68
C ALA A 127 -21.51 27.00 21.63
N GLY A 128 -20.80 26.09 20.96
CA GLY A 128 -21.37 25.14 19.98
C GLY A 128 -22.10 23.94 20.59
N GLY A 129 -22.35 23.91 21.90
CA GLY A 129 -23.12 22.83 22.54
C GLY A 129 -22.34 21.53 22.75
N TYR A 130 -21.02 21.61 22.82
CA TYR A 130 -20.13 20.48 23.11
C TYR A 130 -19.17 20.84 24.26
N SER A 131 -18.68 19.83 24.96
CA SER A 131 -17.59 19.97 25.95
C SER A 131 -16.26 19.74 25.26
N GLU A 132 -15.21 20.45 25.67
CA GLU A 132 -13.85 20.27 25.15
C GLU A 132 -12.79 20.29 26.26
N ALA A 133 -11.69 19.58 26.00
CA ALA A 133 -10.51 19.55 26.84
C ALA A 133 -9.25 19.43 25.99
N LYS A 134 -8.18 20.14 26.39
CA LYS A 134 -6.87 20.00 25.75
C LYS A 134 -6.13 18.80 26.33
N LEU A 135 -5.65 17.93 25.44
CA LEU A 135 -4.79 16.81 25.78
C LEU A 135 -3.32 17.26 25.72
N ASP A 136 -2.40 16.37 26.07
CA ASP A 136 -0.97 16.59 25.80
C ASP A 136 -0.68 16.47 24.29
N ASP A 137 0.50 16.89 23.83
CA ASP A 137 0.97 16.77 22.43
C ASP A 137 0.15 17.52 21.36
N ASP A 138 -0.32 18.75 21.65
CA ASP A 138 -1.08 19.58 20.70
C ASP A 138 -2.30 18.85 20.11
N ALA A 139 -3.00 18.09 20.96
CA ALA A 139 -4.29 17.46 20.65
C ALA A 139 -5.42 18.07 21.49
N ILE A 140 -6.63 18.09 20.92
CA ILE A 140 -7.85 18.49 21.61
C ILE A 140 -8.92 17.41 21.45
N ILE A 141 -9.67 17.17 22.52
CA ILE A 141 -10.85 16.31 22.50
C ILE A 141 -12.10 17.17 22.72
N GLY A 142 -13.14 16.91 21.94
CA GLY A 142 -14.46 17.51 22.11
C GLY A 142 -15.56 16.47 22.00
N TRP A 143 -16.62 16.61 22.78
CA TRP A 143 -17.72 15.65 22.78
C TRP A 143 -19.08 16.28 23.12
N ASN A 144 -20.14 15.68 22.60
CA ASN A 144 -21.52 15.92 23.01
C ASN A 144 -22.20 14.58 23.32
N SER A 145 -23.54 14.53 23.35
CA SER A 145 -24.27 13.28 23.63
C SER A 145 -24.26 12.28 22.47
N ASP A 146 -23.91 12.71 21.26
CA ASP A 146 -23.94 11.89 20.04
C ASP A 146 -22.53 11.43 19.62
N VAL A 147 -21.53 12.31 19.69
CA VAL A 147 -20.19 12.07 19.13
C VAL A 147 -19.06 12.60 20.02
N VAL A 148 -17.90 11.99 19.86
CA VAL A 148 -16.61 12.46 20.36
C VAL A 148 -15.66 12.62 19.18
N ILE A 149 -14.87 13.69 19.21
CA ILE A 149 -13.86 14.04 18.21
C ILE A 149 -12.54 14.28 18.95
N ILE A 150 -11.48 13.62 18.50
CA ILE A 150 -10.10 13.98 18.86
C ILE A 150 -9.44 14.52 17.60
N THR A 151 -8.75 15.65 17.69
CA THR A 151 -8.04 16.23 16.54
C THR A 151 -6.73 16.87 16.94
N THR A 152 -5.78 16.89 16.01
CA THR A 152 -4.50 17.60 16.09
C THR A 152 -4.25 18.35 14.79
N ILE A 153 -3.45 19.43 14.88
CA ILE A 153 -3.04 20.22 13.72
C ILE A 153 -1.53 20.37 13.77
N LYS A 154 -0.86 20.06 12.66
CA LYS A 154 0.55 20.40 12.44
C LYS A 154 0.65 21.41 11.32
N SER A 155 1.26 22.56 11.58
CA SER A 155 1.51 23.59 10.58
C SER A 155 2.98 23.59 10.21
N TYR A 156 3.27 23.61 8.90
CA TYR A 156 4.60 23.67 8.34
C TYR A 156 4.75 25.00 7.60
N ASN A 157 5.71 25.80 8.06
CA ASN A 157 6.07 27.05 7.40
C ASN A 157 6.80 26.78 6.08
N ARG A 158 6.94 27.83 5.26
CA ARG A 158 7.88 27.86 4.13
C ARG A 158 9.25 27.35 4.56
N TYR A 159 10.03 26.85 3.59
CA TYR A 159 11.49 26.89 3.65
C TYR A 159 11.92 28.36 3.89
N SER A 160 11.98 28.82 5.15
CA SER A 160 12.70 30.03 5.52
C SER A 160 14.09 29.59 5.93
N GLN A 161 15.13 30.15 5.30
CA GLN A 161 16.52 30.06 5.76
C GLN A 161 16.76 30.82 7.07
N ASP A 162 15.70 31.22 7.76
CA ASP A 162 15.75 32.03 8.96
C ASP A 162 14.98 31.27 10.05
N GLU A 163 15.72 30.71 11.01
CA GLU A 163 15.20 29.94 12.15
C GLU A 163 14.41 30.82 13.14
N THR A 164 14.34 32.14 12.91
CA THR A 164 13.72 33.11 13.82
C THR A 164 12.32 33.59 13.39
N ALA A 165 11.83 33.17 12.23
CA ALA A 165 10.48 33.50 11.78
C ALA A 165 9.43 32.66 12.51
N SER A 166 9.01 33.14 13.68
CA SER A 166 7.84 32.66 14.43
C SER A 166 6.63 32.55 13.49
N ALA A 167 6.00 31.38 13.51
CA ALA A 167 4.84 31.07 12.69
C ALA A 167 3.74 32.12 12.85
N ALA A 168 3.11 32.52 11.74
CA ALA A 168 1.77 33.10 11.83
C ALA A 168 0.89 32.06 12.56
N PRO A 169 0.14 32.46 13.60
CA PRO A 169 -0.54 31.51 14.46
C PRO A 169 -1.48 30.66 13.60
N ALA A 170 -1.35 29.34 13.71
CA ALA A 170 -2.42 28.44 13.33
C ALA A 170 -3.69 29.02 13.98
N SER A 171 -4.75 29.26 13.19
CA SER A 171 -6.09 29.38 13.75
C SER A 171 -6.24 28.20 14.72
N GLY A 172 -6.27 28.49 16.03
CA GLY A 172 -5.87 27.53 17.06
C GLY A 172 -6.63 26.21 17.00
N ILE A 173 -6.07 25.16 17.57
CA ILE A 173 -6.68 23.82 17.61
C ILE A 173 -8.15 23.81 18.10
N ASN A 174 -8.52 24.74 19.01
CA ASN A 174 -9.90 24.99 19.43
C ASN A 174 -10.79 25.47 18.27
N ALA A 175 -10.31 26.38 17.41
CA ALA A 175 -11.06 26.86 16.25
C ALA A 175 -11.29 25.77 15.21
N GLN A 176 -10.32 24.86 15.03
CA GLN A 176 -10.51 23.68 14.19
C GLN A 176 -11.58 22.74 14.76
N LEU A 177 -11.51 22.42 16.06
CA LEU A 177 -12.54 21.61 16.71
C LEU A 177 -13.93 22.24 16.60
N ALA A 178 -14.01 23.56 16.85
CA ALA A 178 -15.25 24.32 16.69
C ALA A 178 -15.77 24.27 15.23
N THR A 179 -14.87 24.32 14.25
CA THR A 179 -15.21 24.19 12.82
C THR A 179 -15.81 22.81 12.52
N LEU A 180 -15.24 21.73 13.07
CA LEU A 180 -15.75 20.38 12.90
C LEU A 180 -17.15 20.23 13.50
N PHE A 181 -17.39 20.76 14.72
CA PHE A 181 -18.72 20.71 15.36
C PHE A 181 -19.76 21.61 14.69
N ALA A 182 -19.34 22.74 14.10
CA ALA A 182 -20.21 23.63 13.34
C ALA A 182 -20.45 23.17 11.89
N GLN A 183 -19.81 22.07 11.47
CA GLN A 183 -19.81 21.63 10.08
C GLN A 183 -21.21 21.21 9.62
N LYS A 184 -21.63 21.80 8.50
CA LYS A 184 -22.88 21.47 7.81
C LYS A 184 -22.66 20.33 6.82
N ALA A 185 -23.76 19.67 6.41
CA ALA A 185 -23.72 18.51 5.53
C ALA A 185 -23.03 18.77 4.16
N ASP A 186 -23.12 20.00 3.63
CA ASP A 186 -22.49 20.42 2.37
C ASP A 186 -20.97 20.64 2.49
N ALA A 187 -20.47 20.88 3.71
CA ALA A 187 -19.04 20.96 4.03
C ALA A 187 -18.44 19.61 4.45
N SER A 188 -19.26 18.55 4.55
CA SER A 188 -18.86 17.20 4.98
C SER A 188 -18.65 16.26 3.79
N VAL A 189 -17.87 15.18 3.99
CA VAL A 189 -17.78 14.05 3.05
C VAL A 189 -19.13 13.44 2.67
N THR A 190 -20.16 13.61 3.51
CA THR A 190 -21.53 13.20 3.21
C THR A 190 -22.16 13.96 2.03
N SER A 191 -21.59 15.09 1.62
CA SER A 191 -21.99 15.78 0.39
C SER A 191 -21.57 15.01 -0.87
N ILE A 192 -20.46 14.26 -0.83
CA ILE A 192 -19.85 13.60 -1.98
C ILE A 192 -20.69 12.39 -2.40
N PRO A 193 -21.28 12.37 -3.62
CA PRO A 193 -22.12 11.26 -4.06
C PRO A 193 -21.40 9.91 -4.10
N ALA A 194 -20.14 9.89 -4.56
CA ALA A 194 -19.32 8.69 -4.61
C ALA A 194 -19.05 8.12 -3.21
N PHE A 195 -18.68 8.98 -2.24
CA PHE A 195 -18.50 8.59 -0.84
C PHE A 195 -19.79 8.00 -0.23
N LYS A 196 -20.94 8.66 -0.44
CA LYS A 196 -22.24 8.17 0.05
C LYS A 196 -22.62 6.79 -0.47
N ASN A 197 -22.20 6.46 -1.69
CA ASN A 197 -22.45 5.14 -2.26
C ASN A 197 -21.46 4.12 -1.70
N PHE A 198 -20.18 4.48 -1.62
CA PHE A 198 -19.12 3.65 -1.08
C PHE A 198 -19.32 3.29 0.39
N ILE A 199 -19.62 4.26 1.26
CA ILE A 199 -19.70 4.05 2.72
C ILE A 199 -20.88 3.16 3.16
N LYS A 200 -21.77 2.78 2.23
CA LYS A 200 -22.83 1.80 2.47
C LYS A 200 -22.35 0.36 2.31
N GLU A 201 -21.19 0.16 1.69
CA GLU A 201 -20.55 -1.15 1.62
C GLU A 201 -20.18 -1.61 3.03
N LYS A 202 -20.31 -2.92 3.28
CA LYS A 202 -19.99 -3.50 4.58
C LYS A 202 -18.56 -4.03 4.55
N GLY A 203 -17.78 -3.65 5.55
CA GLY A 203 -16.42 -4.13 5.76
C GLY A 203 -16.04 -4.12 7.22
N ASP A 204 -14.97 -4.84 7.54
CA ASP A 204 -14.32 -4.68 8.84
C ASP A 204 -13.53 -3.38 8.90
N MET A 205 -12.98 -2.97 7.77
CA MET A 205 -12.30 -1.68 7.61
C MET A 205 -12.66 -1.08 6.26
N LEU A 206 -12.81 0.24 6.21
CA LEU A 206 -12.97 0.99 4.97
C LEU A 206 -11.88 2.05 4.86
N LEU A 207 -11.43 2.31 3.64
CA LEU A 207 -10.48 3.36 3.31
C LEU A 207 -11.03 4.16 2.14
N TRP A 208 -11.09 5.47 2.28
CA TRP A 208 -11.45 6.41 1.24
C TRP A 208 -10.32 7.39 1.06
N VAL A 209 -9.89 7.60 -0.18
CA VAL A 209 -8.84 8.54 -0.54
C VAL A 209 -9.40 9.51 -1.56
N ASN A 210 -9.28 10.80 -1.27
CA ASN A 210 -9.56 11.88 -2.19
C ASN A 210 -8.27 12.28 -2.90
N SER A 211 -8.13 11.89 -4.17
CA SER A 211 -6.97 12.21 -4.99
C SER A 211 -7.13 13.50 -5.79
N SER A 212 -8.25 14.21 -5.65
CA SER A 212 -8.52 15.45 -6.40
C SER A 212 -7.53 16.58 -6.09
N GLY A 213 -6.91 16.57 -4.90
CA GLY A 213 -5.87 17.52 -4.51
C GLY A 213 -4.43 17.06 -4.82
N SER A 214 -4.24 15.87 -5.38
CA SER A 214 -2.91 15.26 -5.55
C SER A 214 -1.99 16.01 -6.52
N LEU A 215 -2.53 16.83 -7.42
CA LEU A 215 -1.72 17.58 -8.39
C LEU A 215 -0.70 18.52 -7.73
N ALA A 216 -0.99 19.01 -6.52
CA ALA A 216 -0.08 19.88 -5.78
C ALA A 216 1.26 19.20 -5.43
N SER A 217 1.33 17.85 -5.43
CA SER A 217 2.58 17.11 -5.21
C SER A 217 3.43 16.96 -6.47
N VAL A 218 2.90 17.32 -7.66
CA VAL A 218 3.62 17.28 -8.93
C VAL A 218 3.65 18.68 -9.56
N PRO A 219 4.58 19.56 -9.11
CA PRO A 219 4.56 20.99 -9.46
C PRO A 219 4.55 21.25 -10.96
N GLN A 220 5.24 20.43 -11.75
CA GLN A 220 5.29 20.58 -13.21
C GLN A 220 3.92 20.35 -13.87
N LEU A 221 3.17 19.35 -13.42
CA LEU A 221 1.81 19.10 -13.91
C LEU A 221 0.83 20.14 -13.37
N ALA A 222 1.06 20.67 -12.16
CA ALA A 222 0.24 21.74 -11.58
C ALA A 222 0.28 23.03 -12.42
N MET A 223 1.35 23.26 -13.19
CA MET A 223 1.45 24.41 -14.10
C MET A 223 0.66 24.25 -15.40
N VAL A 224 0.20 23.03 -15.73
CA VAL A 224 -0.61 22.77 -16.92
C VAL A 224 -2.08 23.09 -16.59
N PRO A 225 -2.68 24.14 -17.18
CA PRO A 225 -3.99 24.63 -16.72
C PRO A 225 -5.10 23.57 -16.68
N LYS A 226 -5.06 22.62 -17.62
CA LYS A 226 -6.06 21.55 -17.74
C LYS A 226 -5.78 20.31 -16.88
N ALA A 227 -4.60 20.17 -16.28
CA ALA A 227 -4.25 18.96 -15.52
C ALA A 227 -5.15 18.77 -14.29
N ALA A 228 -5.59 19.85 -13.66
CA ALA A 228 -6.52 19.78 -12.53
C ALA A 228 -7.87 19.15 -12.94
N GLU A 229 -8.34 19.37 -14.17
CA GLU A 229 -9.59 18.80 -14.66
C GLU A 229 -9.53 17.27 -14.85
N LEU A 230 -8.34 16.71 -15.11
CA LEU A 230 -8.17 15.26 -15.27
C LEU A 230 -8.34 14.49 -13.95
N ILE A 231 -7.87 15.08 -12.85
CA ILE A 231 -7.90 14.45 -11.53
C ILE A 231 -9.06 14.94 -10.66
N LYS A 232 -9.77 15.98 -11.08
CA LYS A 232 -10.95 16.49 -10.37
C LYS A 232 -11.97 15.38 -10.17
N ASP A 233 -12.57 15.36 -8.98
CA ASP A 233 -13.57 14.36 -8.57
C ASP A 233 -13.07 12.90 -8.72
N SER A 234 -11.75 12.71 -8.54
CA SER A 234 -11.14 11.38 -8.50
C SER A 234 -10.97 10.92 -7.06
N TYR A 235 -11.38 9.68 -6.83
CA TYR A 235 -11.42 9.08 -5.51
C TYR A 235 -11.07 7.61 -5.57
N TYR A 236 -10.58 7.06 -4.47
CA TYR A 236 -10.38 5.64 -4.29
C TYR A 236 -11.10 5.19 -3.03
N GLY A 237 -11.90 4.13 -3.13
CA GLY A 237 -12.52 3.46 -2.00
C GLY A 237 -11.98 2.03 -1.88
N GLY A 238 -11.64 1.58 -0.68
CA GLY A 238 -11.23 0.22 -0.37
C GLY A 238 -12.02 -0.35 0.80
N VAL A 239 -12.51 -1.58 0.69
CA VAL A 239 -13.22 -2.30 1.77
C VAL A 239 -12.48 -3.58 2.07
N ILE A 240 -12.06 -3.76 3.32
CA ILE A 240 -11.30 -4.91 3.80
C ILE A 240 -12.20 -5.79 4.67
N ASN A 241 -12.19 -7.09 4.39
CA ASN A 241 -12.85 -8.12 5.17
C ASN A 241 -11.88 -9.25 5.51
N PHE A 242 -11.84 -9.62 6.78
CA PHE A 242 -11.18 -10.80 7.31
C PHE A 242 -12.16 -11.96 7.35
N GLU A 243 -11.96 -12.95 6.49
CA GLU A 243 -12.78 -14.16 6.41
C GLU A 243 -11.95 -15.38 6.81
N ASN A 244 -12.61 -16.52 6.96
CA ASN A 244 -11.90 -17.78 7.18
C ASN A 244 -11.02 -18.10 5.97
N GLY A 245 -9.73 -18.30 6.22
CA GLY A 245 -8.76 -18.62 5.18
C GLY A 245 -8.30 -17.47 4.29
N LYS A 246 -8.84 -16.25 4.43
CA LYS A 246 -8.51 -15.17 3.49
C LYS A 246 -8.81 -13.76 3.99
N VAL A 247 -8.07 -12.80 3.43
CA VAL A 247 -8.40 -11.37 3.47
C VAL A 247 -8.90 -10.97 2.09
N VAL A 248 -10.08 -10.36 2.05
CA VAL A 248 -10.66 -9.81 0.82
C VAL A 248 -10.64 -8.29 0.93
N ALA A 249 -9.85 -7.64 0.08
CA ALA A 249 -9.87 -6.21 -0.11
C ALA A 249 -10.50 -5.89 -1.47
N SER A 250 -11.70 -5.34 -1.47
CA SER A 250 -12.33 -4.80 -2.69
C SER A 250 -11.98 -3.34 -2.84
N TYR A 251 -11.89 -2.85 -4.07
CA TYR A 251 -11.62 -1.45 -4.34
C TYR A 251 -12.49 -0.88 -5.46
N ASN A 252 -12.74 0.42 -5.35
CA ASN A 252 -13.44 1.24 -6.32
C ASN A 252 -12.55 2.45 -6.65
N SER A 253 -12.11 2.55 -7.90
CA SER A 253 -11.45 3.75 -8.43
C SER A 253 -12.47 4.60 -9.17
N TYR A 254 -12.84 5.74 -8.58
CA TYR A 254 -13.75 6.72 -9.16
C TYR A 254 -12.95 7.76 -9.92
N VAL A 255 -13.38 8.07 -11.14
CA VAL A 255 -12.77 9.11 -11.97
C VAL A 255 -13.78 10.20 -12.30
N GLY A 256 -13.29 11.43 -12.41
CA GLY A 256 -14.09 12.57 -12.85
C GLY A 256 -14.58 12.42 -14.29
N LYS A 257 -15.52 13.29 -14.68
CA LYS A 257 -16.16 13.24 -16.00
C LYS A 257 -15.16 13.24 -17.16
N VAL A 258 -14.15 14.11 -17.13
CA VAL A 258 -13.17 14.24 -18.21
C VAL A 258 -12.40 12.94 -18.44
N MET A 259 -11.83 12.38 -17.36
CA MET A 259 -11.10 11.11 -17.44
C MET A 259 -12.03 9.95 -17.81
N ALA A 260 -13.27 9.92 -17.28
CA ALA A 260 -14.27 8.93 -17.67
C ALA A 260 -14.58 8.97 -19.17
N ASP A 261 -14.72 10.17 -19.75
CA ASP A 261 -14.98 10.34 -21.18
C ASP A 261 -13.80 9.89 -22.04
N ILE A 262 -12.55 10.08 -21.58
CA ILE A 262 -11.36 9.53 -22.24
C ILE A 262 -11.38 8.00 -22.19
N ILE A 263 -11.49 7.41 -20.99
CA ILE A 263 -11.45 5.94 -20.82
C ILE A 263 -12.56 5.24 -21.62
N LYS A 264 -13.77 5.83 -21.69
CA LYS A 264 -14.89 5.27 -22.45
C LYS A 264 -14.63 5.11 -23.94
N LYS A 265 -13.80 5.95 -24.56
CA LYS A 265 -13.43 5.81 -25.98
C LYS A 265 -12.59 4.57 -26.24
N HIS A 266 -11.99 4.03 -25.17
CA HIS A 266 -10.90 3.06 -25.20
C HIS A 266 -11.22 1.82 -24.34
N SER A 267 -12.50 1.57 -24.02
CA SER A 267 -12.89 0.44 -23.18
C SER A 267 -12.55 -0.87 -23.89
N ASN A 268 -11.48 -1.53 -23.45
CA ASN A 268 -10.98 -2.76 -24.05
C ASN A 268 -11.85 -3.99 -23.78
N GLY A 269 -11.59 -5.03 -24.58
CA GLY A 269 -12.27 -6.31 -24.58
C GLY A 269 -12.00 -7.18 -23.34
N ALA A 270 -12.34 -8.47 -23.45
CA ALA A 270 -12.03 -9.44 -22.40
C ALA A 270 -10.53 -9.78 -22.40
N LEU A 271 -10.01 -10.17 -21.23
CA LEU A 271 -8.66 -10.72 -21.09
C LEU A 271 -8.39 -11.87 -22.08
N ASP A 272 -7.23 -11.83 -22.72
CA ASP A 272 -6.74 -12.99 -23.46
C ASP A 272 -6.00 -13.96 -22.52
N MET A 273 -6.75 -14.91 -21.95
CA MET A 273 -6.19 -15.94 -21.08
C MET A 273 -5.24 -16.90 -21.79
N ASP A 274 -5.27 -16.99 -23.13
CA ASP A 274 -4.33 -17.84 -23.87
C ASP A 274 -2.88 -17.39 -23.69
N MET A 275 -2.66 -16.10 -23.40
CA MET A 275 -1.33 -15.57 -23.14
C MET A 275 -0.69 -16.23 -21.90
N VAL A 276 -1.50 -16.74 -20.96
CA VAL A 276 -1.03 -17.42 -19.75
C VAL A 276 -1.19 -18.93 -19.84
N THR A 277 -2.31 -19.44 -20.36
CA THR A 277 -2.61 -20.89 -20.35
C THR A 277 -1.69 -21.69 -21.28
N LYS A 278 -1.12 -21.07 -22.32
CA LYS A 278 -0.15 -21.67 -23.25
C LYS A 278 1.30 -21.62 -22.75
N TYR A 279 1.54 -21.08 -21.57
CA TYR A 279 2.89 -20.97 -21.04
C TYR A 279 3.52 -22.36 -20.78
N PRO A 280 4.75 -22.64 -21.23
CA PRO A 280 5.31 -24.00 -21.26
C PRO A 280 5.96 -24.39 -19.93
N SER A 281 5.23 -24.32 -18.82
CA SER A 281 5.73 -24.77 -17.50
C SER A 281 4.63 -25.33 -16.62
N SER A 282 4.96 -26.41 -15.90
CA SER A 282 4.13 -26.94 -14.82
C SER A 282 4.35 -26.21 -13.48
N ASN A 283 5.39 -25.39 -13.37
CA ASN A 283 5.78 -24.72 -12.14
C ASN A 283 5.60 -23.18 -12.23
N VAL A 284 4.43 -22.72 -12.66
CA VAL A 284 4.08 -21.30 -12.65
C VAL A 284 3.98 -20.81 -11.18
N THR A 285 4.76 -19.79 -10.85
CA THR A 285 4.83 -19.15 -9.52
C THR A 285 4.00 -17.88 -9.45
N GLY A 286 3.74 -17.24 -10.60
CA GLY A 286 2.80 -16.14 -10.69
C GLY A 286 2.60 -15.67 -12.12
N PHE A 287 1.52 -14.92 -12.34
CA PHE A 287 1.27 -14.24 -13.60
C PHE A 287 0.42 -12.98 -13.38
N GLY A 288 0.47 -12.08 -14.35
CA GLY A 288 -0.46 -10.99 -14.53
C GLY A 288 -0.84 -10.91 -16.00
N VAL A 289 -2.13 -10.78 -16.28
CA VAL A 289 -2.68 -10.54 -17.61
C VAL A 289 -3.66 -9.37 -17.51
N PHE A 290 -3.50 -8.38 -18.39
CA PHE A 290 -4.32 -7.18 -18.35
C PHE A 290 -4.51 -6.59 -19.74
N THR A 291 -5.61 -5.84 -19.87
CA THR A 291 -5.96 -5.13 -21.09
C THR A 291 -5.94 -3.63 -20.81
N PHE A 292 -5.16 -2.87 -21.61
CA PHE A 292 -5.03 -1.42 -21.49
C PHE A 292 -4.77 -0.83 -22.87
N ASP A 293 -5.64 0.08 -23.33
CA ASP A 293 -5.47 0.74 -24.61
C ASP A 293 -4.51 1.92 -24.42
N PRO A 294 -3.29 1.87 -24.97
CA PRO A 294 -2.33 2.96 -24.81
C PRO A 294 -2.78 4.26 -25.47
N ALA A 295 -3.77 4.26 -26.37
CA ALA A 295 -4.30 5.47 -26.96
C ALA A 295 -4.95 6.41 -25.91
N ILE A 296 -5.30 5.89 -24.72
CA ILE A 296 -5.67 6.70 -23.54
C ILE A 296 -4.57 7.74 -23.23
N ILE A 297 -3.29 7.36 -23.35
CA ILE A 297 -2.15 8.27 -23.11
C ILE A 297 -2.16 9.40 -24.14
N THR A 298 -2.38 9.07 -25.42
CA THR A 298 -2.48 10.07 -26.49
C THR A 298 -3.62 11.04 -26.22
N ASP A 299 -4.80 10.55 -25.85
CA ASP A 299 -5.96 11.40 -25.56
C ASP A 299 -5.76 12.28 -24.32
N ILE A 300 -5.06 11.79 -23.29
CA ILE A 300 -4.63 12.61 -22.14
C ILE A 300 -3.67 13.71 -22.59
N VAL A 301 -2.62 13.38 -23.35
CA VAL A 301 -1.63 14.35 -23.84
C VAL A 301 -2.27 15.41 -24.72
N ARG A 302 -3.22 15.01 -25.57
CA ARG A 302 -4.00 15.89 -26.43
C ARG A 302 -4.93 16.79 -25.61
N PHE A 303 -5.60 16.25 -24.60
CA PHE A 303 -6.43 17.03 -23.68
C PHE A 303 -5.61 18.12 -22.96
N LEU A 304 -4.41 17.76 -22.47
CA LEU A 304 -3.48 18.68 -21.82
C LEU A 304 -2.92 19.75 -22.77
N GLY A 305 -3.07 19.61 -24.08
CA GLY A 305 -2.56 20.55 -25.07
C GLY A 305 -1.05 20.45 -25.31
N VAL A 306 -0.43 19.32 -24.94
CA VAL A 306 1.03 19.12 -25.02
C VAL A 306 1.47 18.11 -26.10
N GLU A 307 0.54 17.67 -26.95
CA GLU A 307 0.82 16.74 -28.06
C GLU A 307 1.85 17.28 -29.04
N ALA A 308 1.74 18.56 -29.42
CA ALA A 308 2.70 19.21 -30.30
C ALA A 308 4.12 19.20 -29.69
N THR A 309 4.23 19.52 -28.40
CA THR A 309 5.51 19.49 -27.67
C THR A 309 6.09 18.08 -27.60
N ALA A 310 5.27 17.08 -27.30
CA ALA A 310 5.70 15.68 -27.27
C ALA A 310 6.21 15.22 -28.65
N ASN A 311 5.48 15.52 -29.72
CA ASN A 311 5.87 15.18 -31.09
C ASN A 311 7.12 15.97 -31.54
N GLN A 312 7.25 17.24 -31.14
CA GLN A 312 8.44 18.04 -31.42
C GLN A 312 9.67 17.48 -30.69
N LEU A 313 9.53 16.98 -29.47
CA LEU A 313 10.63 16.34 -28.74
C LEU A 313 11.08 15.04 -29.43
N LEU A 314 10.14 14.22 -29.90
CA LEU A 314 10.45 13.02 -30.66
C LEU A 314 11.18 13.39 -31.97
N ALA A 315 10.63 14.33 -32.73
CA ALA A 315 11.24 14.82 -33.97
C ALA A 315 12.62 15.45 -33.73
N GLY A 316 12.80 16.22 -32.66
CA GLY A 316 14.06 16.88 -32.29
C GLY A 316 15.17 15.90 -31.92
N ASN A 317 14.83 14.72 -31.42
CA ASN A 317 15.76 13.61 -31.23
C ASN A 317 16.01 12.81 -32.53
N GLY A 318 15.51 13.29 -33.66
CA GLY A 318 15.56 12.63 -34.96
C GLY A 318 14.77 11.33 -35.00
N MET A 319 13.76 11.17 -34.13
CA MET A 319 12.83 10.06 -34.18
C MET A 319 11.75 10.42 -35.20
N ASN A 320 11.72 9.72 -36.33
CA ASN A 320 10.75 9.97 -37.40
C ASN A 320 9.39 9.31 -37.10
N PHE A 321 8.90 9.41 -35.87
CA PHE A 321 7.59 8.93 -35.42
C PHE A 321 6.99 9.85 -34.36
N THR A 322 5.69 9.70 -34.14
CA THR A 322 4.86 10.51 -33.24
C THR A 322 4.44 9.72 -32.00
N LEU A 323 3.89 10.41 -31.00
CA LEU A 323 3.28 9.75 -29.84
C LEU A 323 2.18 8.75 -30.25
N GLU A 324 1.39 9.08 -31.27
CA GLU A 324 0.34 8.21 -31.78
C GLU A 324 0.90 6.95 -32.43
N ASP A 325 2.04 7.04 -33.13
CA ASP A 325 2.71 5.86 -33.67
C ASP A 325 3.15 4.91 -32.52
N ILE A 326 3.63 5.45 -31.40
CA ILE A 326 4.01 4.66 -30.23
C ILE A 326 2.79 3.96 -29.63
N THR A 327 1.71 4.69 -29.36
CA THR A 327 0.55 4.13 -28.65
C THR A 327 -0.19 3.10 -29.51
N LYS A 328 -0.32 3.35 -30.82
CA LYS A 328 -0.91 2.39 -31.76
C LYS A 328 -0.07 1.14 -31.98
N SER A 329 1.23 1.19 -31.70
CA SER A 329 2.11 0.02 -31.83
C SER A 329 1.69 -1.16 -30.96
N PHE A 330 0.95 -0.92 -29.86
CA PHE A 330 0.48 -1.97 -28.98
C PHE A 330 -1.03 -2.15 -29.10
N LYS A 331 -1.47 -3.39 -29.17
CA LYS A 331 -2.89 -3.76 -29.17
C LYS A 331 -3.56 -3.54 -27.80
N GLY A 332 -2.74 -3.52 -26.74
CA GLY A 332 -3.20 -3.36 -25.37
C GLY A 332 -3.41 -4.67 -24.60
N ASP A 333 -3.13 -5.82 -25.19
CA ASP A 333 -3.11 -7.12 -24.50
C ASP A 333 -1.68 -7.38 -23.96
N PHE A 334 -1.56 -7.52 -22.64
CA PHE A 334 -0.27 -7.76 -21.97
C PHE A 334 -0.33 -8.95 -21.03
N ALA A 335 0.77 -9.70 -20.96
CA ALA A 335 0.99 -10.74 -19.97
C ALA A 335 2.41 -10.69 -19.39
N ILE A 336 2.53 -10.97 -18.09
CA ILE A 336 3.76 -11.18 -17.34
C ILE A 336 3.62 -12.52 -16.63
N ILE A 337 4.58 -13.42 -16.77
CA ILE A 337 4.53 -14.76 -16.19
C ILE A 337 5.88 -15.06 -15.56
N GLY A 338 5.87 -15.59 -14.33
CA GLY A 338 7.02 -16.11 -13.61
C GLY A 338 6.83 -17.61 -13.33
N SER A 339 7.89 -18.38 -13.48
CA SER A 339 7.88 -19.82 -13.25
C SER A 339 9.25 -20.35 -12.87
N ASP A 340 9.29 -21.63 -12.49
CA ASP A 340 10.52 -22.41 -12.34
C ASP A 340 11.56 -21.70 -11.47
N LEU A 341 11.09 -21.03 -10.41
CA LEU A 341 11.98 -20.46 -9.40
C LEU A 341 12.76 -21.61 -8.78
N VAL A 342 14.08 -21.51 -8.81
CA VAL A 342 15.01 -22.47 -8.23
C VAL A 342 16.19 -21.72 -7.62
N THR A 343 16.88 -22.36 -6.70
CA THR A 343 18.11 -21.84 -6.11
C THR A 343 19.30 -22.57 -6.75
N GLU A 344 20.20 -21.81 -7.37
CA GLU A 344 21.38 -22.35 -8.07
C GLU A 344 22.67 -21.94 -7.36
N GLN A 345 23.66 -22.83 -7.34
CA GLN A 345 25.01 -22.45 -6.94
C GLN A 345 25.74 -21.82 -8.14
N LYS A 346 26.20 -20.59 -7.98
CA LYS A 346 27.06 -19.91 -8.94
C LYS A 346 28.46 -19.74 -8.37
N VAL A 347 29.40 -20.40 -9.03
CA VAL A 347 30.82 -20.24 -8.78
C VAL A 347 31.24 -18.87 -9.29
N ASN A 348 31.77 -18.02 -8.41
CA ASN A 348 32.37 -16.76 -8.83
C ASN A 348 33.70 -17.09 -9.54
N PRO A 349 33.88 -16.69 -10.82
CA PRO A 349 35.13 -16.97 -11.54
C PRO A 349 36.38 -16.37 -10.87
N GLU A 350 36.23 -15.28 -10.12
CA GLU A 350 37.32 -14.62 -9.39
C GLU A 350 37.59 -15.26 -8.02
N PHE A 351 36.58 -15.92 -7.45
CA PHE A 351 36.67 -16.60 -6.14
C PHE A 351 35.99 -17.97 -6.20
N PRO A 352 36.56 -18.97 -6.90
CA PRO A 352 35.90 -20.24 -7.16
C PRO A 352 35.60 -21.06 -5.90
N GLU A 353 36.38 -20.82 -4.84
CA GLU A 353 36.26 -21.45 -3.52
C GLU A 353 35.11 -20.89 -2.66
N TYR A 354 34.45 -19.81 -3.12
CA TYR A 354 33.28 -19.24 -2.46
C TYR A 354 32.08 -19.23 -3.44
N PRO A 355 31.46 -20.39 -3.71
CA PRO A 355 30.26 -20.45 -4.53
C PRO A 355 29.15 -19.64 -3.86
N SER A 356 28.61 -18.69 -4.62
CA SER A 356 27.41 -17.96 -4.23
C SER A 356 26.19 -18.83 -4.51
N THR A 357 25.12 -18.61 -3.76
CA THR A 357 23.83 -19.25 -4.03
C THR A 357 22.86 -18.16 -4.43
N GLU A 358 22.37 -18.23 -5.66
CA GLU A 358 21.51 -17.20 -6.24
C GLU A 358 20.16 -17.81 -6.66
N PRO A 359 19.04 -17.10 -6.46
CA PRO A 359 17.78 -17.49 -7.06
C PRO A 359 17.82 -17.30 -8.58
N SER A 360 17.28 -18.26 -9.30
CA SER A 360 17.09 -18.27 -10.76
C SER A 360 15.60 -18.44 -11.03
N VAL A 361 15.06 -17.63 -11.93
CA VAL A 361 13.61 -17.60 -12.25
C VAL A 361 13.43 -17.52 -13.76
N LYS A 362 12.50 -18.31 -14.27
CA LYS A 362 12.02 -18.15 -15.64
C LYS A 362 10.92 -17.12 -15.68
N TYR A 363 11.00 -16.21 -16.65
CA TYR A 363 9.98 -15.19 -16.82
C TYR A 363 9.74 -14.88 -18.29
N LEU A 364 8.52 -14.43 -18.57
CA LEU A 364 8.11 -13.95 -19.87
C LEU A 364 7.18 -12.74 -19.71
N PHE A 365 7.52 -11.66 -20.39
CA PHE A 365 6.60 -10.61 -20.78
C PHE A 365 6.19 -10.81 -22.24
N ASN A 366 4.91 -10.63 -22.53
CA ASN A 366 4.36 -10.61 -23.88
C ASN A 366 3.41 -9.42 -24.01
N GLY A 367 3.68 -8.51 -24.95
CA GLY A 367 2.76 -7.47 -25.38
C GLY A 367 2.41 -7.65 -26.85
N LYS A 368 1.12 -7.66 -27.19
CA LYS A 368 0.71 -7.82 -28.59
C LYS A 368 0.88 -6.54 -29.40
N VAL A 369 1.36 -6.69 -30.63
CA VAL A 369 1.44 -5.61 -31.61
C VAL A 369 0.02 -5.25 -32.08
N GLY A 370 -0.24 -3.94 -32.13
CA GLY A 370 -1.48 -3.35 -32.61
C GLY A 370 -1.39 -3.01 -34.10
N ASP A 371 -1.22 -1.73 -34.42
CA ASP A 371 -1.04 -1.25 -35.78
C ASP A 371 0.36 -1.56 -36.31
N LYS A 372 0.43 -2.40 -37.34
CA LYS A 372 1.70 -2.84 -37.93
C LYS A 372 2.50 -1.68 -38.53
N ALA A 373 1.85 -0.72 -39.19
CA ALA A 373 2.55 0.37 -39.86
C ALA A 373 3.20 1.32 -38.85
N ALA A 374 2.45 1.65 -37.79
CA ALA A 374 2.95 2.43 -36.66
C ALA A 374 4.12 1.71 -35.97
N TYR A 375 3.96 0.41 -35.70
CA TYR A 375 5.00 -0.42 -35.10
C TYR A 375 6.27 -0.50 -35.95
N ASP A 376 6.14 -0.82 -37.24
CA ASP A 376 7.27 -0.89 -38.17
C ASP A 376 8.01 0.46 -38.26
N LYS A 377 7.28 1.57 -38.24
CA LYS A 377 7.85 2.93 -38.23
C LYS A 377 8.65 3.19 -36.96
N VAL A 378 8.13 2.82 -35.79
CA VAL A 378 8.84 2.93 -34.50
C VAL A 378 10.11 2.06 -34.51
N LEU A 379 10.01 0.79 -34.89
CA LEU A 379 11.16 -0.12 -34.92
C LEU A 379 12.24 0.34 -35.91
N THR A 380 11.84 0.81 -37.10
CA THR A 380 12.77 1.32 -38.12
C THR A 380 13.51 2.54 -37.62
N ALA A 381 12.81 3.48 -36.97
CA ALA A 381 13.45 4.65 -36.39
C ALA A 381 14.45 4.27 -35.29
N LEU A 382 14.08 3.37 -34.38
CA LEU A 382 14.98 2.88 -33.32
C LEU A 382 16.20 2.16 -33.90
N ALA A 383 16.01 1.34 -34.95
CA ALA A 383 17.12 0.68 -35.65
C ALA A 383 18.04 1.69 -36.35
N SER A 384 17.48 2.74 -36.97
CA SER A 384 18.29 3.80 -37.61
C SER A 384 19.16 4.58 -36.63
N LYS A 385 18.78 4.59 -35.34
CA LYS A 385 19.56 5.17 -34.24
C LYS A 385 20.56 4.20 -33.62
N GLY A 386 20.66 2.97 -34.16
CA GLY A 386 21.52 1.94 -33.61
C GLY A 386 21.06 1.41 -32.25
N LEU A 387 19.78 1.61 -31.88
CA LEU A 387 19.22 1.08 -30.64
C LEU A 387 18.72 -0.37 -30.82
N LEU A 388 18.32 -0.72 -32.04
CA LEU A 388 17.89 -2.06 -32.41
C LEU A 388 18.70 -2.58 -33.60
N THR A 389 18.90 -3.89 -33.62
CA THR A 389 19.48 -4.63 -34.74
C THR A 389 18.43 -5.60 -35.28
N LYS A 390 18.28 -5.65 -36.61
CA LYS A 390 17.40 -6.61 -37.27
C LYS A 390 18.08 -7.98 -37.35
N VAL A 391 17.42 -9.02 -36.84
CA VAL A 391 17.89 -10.41 -36.88
C VAL A 391 16.77 -11.27 -37.46
N GLY A 392 16.95 -11.73 -38.70
CA GLY A 392 15.88 -12.38 -39.46
C GLY A 392 14.68 -11.45 -39.66
N THR A 393 13.50 -11.88 -39.21
CA THR A 393 12.24 -11.11 -39.28
C THR A 393 11.95 -10.29 -38.02
N ALA A 394 12.79 -10.37 -36.99
CA ALA A 394 12.59 -9.68 -35.72
C ALA A 394 13.67 -8.60 -35.49
N TYR A 395 13.41 -7.73 -34.51
CA TYR A 395 14.40 -6.80 -33.98
C TYR A 395 14.79 -7.20 -32.55
N VAL A 396 16.05 -6.95 -32.21
CA VAL A 396 16.63 -7.14 -30.87
C VAL A 396 17.41 -5.88 -30.47
N PRO A 397 17.63 -5.59 -29.17
CA PRO A 397 18.50 -4.52 -28.73
C PRO A 397 19.90 -4.64 -29.32
N ALA A 398 20.47 -3.54 -29.79
CA ALA A 398 21.83 -3.52 -30.34
C ALA A 398 22.91 -3.69 -29.25
N MET A 399 22.59 -3.28 -28.02
CA MET A 399 23.47 -3.46 -26.86
C MET A 399 23.38 -4.87 -26.29
N ASN A 400 24.53 -5.44 -25.92
CA ASN A 400 24.58 -6.74 -25.25
C ASN A 400 23.99 -6.63 -23.84
N MET A 401 22.86 -7.30 -23.60
CA MET A 401 22.17 -7.34 -22.31
C MET A 401 22.72 -8.43 -21.36
N GLY A 402 23.95 -8.90 -21.58
CA GLY A 402 24.63 -9.87 -20.72
C GLY A 402 24.02 -11.27 -20.72
N GLY A 403 23.23 -11.63 -21.74
CA GLY A 403 22.63 -12.96 -21.92
C GLY A 403 21.56 -13.38 -20.91
N LYS A 404 21.23 -12.53 -19.92
CA LYS A 404 20.26 -12.81 -18.84
C LYS A 404 18.82 -12.40 -19.17
N VAL A 405 18.66 -11.61 -20.22
CA VAL A 405 17.37 -11.09 -20.69
C VAL A 405 17.37 -11.14 -22.21
N LEU A 406 16.34 -11.75 -22.79
CA LEU A 406 16.11 -11.77 -24.22
C LEU A 406 14.97 -10.85 -24.57
N PHE A 407 15.23 -9.94 -25.49
CA PHE A 407 14.23 -9.05 -26.08
C PHE A 407 14.05 -9.44 -27.54
N VAL A 408 12.82 -9.77 -27.93
CA VAL A 408 12.47 -10.10 -29.31
C VAL A 408 11.22 -9.33 -29.70
N LEU A 409 11.38 -8.43 -30.66
CA LEU A 409 10.32 -7.62 -31.23
C LEU A 409 9.99 -8.19 -32.61
N ASP A 410 8.97 -9.05 -32.68
CA ASP A 410 8.51 -9.62 -33.96
C ASP A 410 7.24 -8.93 -34.46
N GLU A 411 6.73 -9.36 -35.61
CA GLU A 411 5.59 -8.73 -36.28
C GLU A 411 4.28 -8.80 -35.50
N LYS A 412 4.17 -9.70 -34.51
CA LYS A 412 2.93 -9.95 -33.76
C LYS A 412 3.04 -9.60 -32.29
N ASN A 413 4.23 -9.70 -31.71
CA ASN A 413 4.42 -9.55 -30.28
C ASN A 413 5.78 -8.92 -29.94
N ILE A 414 5.81 -8.30 -28.78
CA ILE A 414 6.99 -7.82 -28.08
C ILE A 414 7.23 -8.76 -26.91
N PHE A 415 8.34 -9.47 -26.94
CA PHE A 415 8.71 -10.43 -25.92
C PHE A 415 9.90 -9.95 -25.11
N VAL A 416 9.82 -10.16 -23.80
CA VAL A 416 10.99 -10.14 -22.91
C VAL A 416 11.02 -11.46 -22.15
N ALA A 417 12.08 -12.25 -22.25
CA ALA A 417 12.15 -13.59 -21.66
C ALA A 417 13.47 -13.84 -20.94
N SER A 418 13.47 -14.76 -19.97
CA SER A 418 14.68 -15.22 -19.28
C SER A 418 15.64 -15.97 -20.20
N ASP A 419 15.13 -16.77 -21.14
CA ASP A 419 15.94 -17.62 -22.01
C ASP A 419 15.23 -17.98 -23.33
N SER A 420 16.01 -18.48 -24.30
CA SER A 420 15.58 -18.66 -25.69
C SER A 420 14.74 -19.92 -25.87
N VAL A 421 14.94 -20.92 -25.00
CA VAL A 421 14.19 -22.17 -25.01
C VAL A 421 12.75 -21.90 -24.58
N LEU A 422 12.58 -21.17 -23.47
CA LEU A 422 11.29 -20.70 -22.98
C LEU A 422 10.54 -19.92 -24.06
N LEU A 423 11.19 -18.92 -24.64
CA LEU A 423 10.58 -18.08 -25.66
C LEU A 423 10.16 -18.90 -26.90
N SER A 424 11.01 -19.82 -27.35
CA SER A 424 10.71 -20.65 -28.53
C SER A 424 9.51 -21.58 -28.28
N GLN A 425 9.45 -22.22 -27.11
CA GLN A 425 8.33 -23.08 -26.73
C GLN A 425 7.02 -22.29 -26.59
N TYR A 426 7.07 -21.11 -25.98
CA TYR A 426 5.92 -20.24 -25.86
C TYR A 426 5.39 -19.80 -27.23
N LYS A 427 6.28 -19.35 -28.12
CA LYS A 427 5.92 -18.95 -29.49
C LYS A 427 5.35 -20.09 -30.33
N ALA A 428 5.80 -21.32 -30.10
CA ALA A 428 5.24 -22.50 -30.75
C ALA A 428 3.80 -22.79 -30.32
N GLY A 429 3.34 -22.25 -29.18
CA GLY A 429 2.00 -22.46 -28.65
C GLY A 429 1.70 -23.89 -28.21
N THR A 430 2.75 -24.72 -28.06
CA THR A 430 2.65 -26.14 -27.66
C THR A 430 2.71 -26.33 -26.14
N GLY A 431 2.97 -25.26 -25.39
CA GLY A 431 3.01 -25.27 -23.92
C GLY A 431 1.63 -25.40 -23.29
N LYS A 432 1.60 -25.86 -22.04
CA LYS A 432 0.41 -25.88 -21.18
C LYS A 432 0.81 -25.51 -19.76
N ALA A 433 0.28 -24.40 -19.27
CA ALA A 433 0.49 -23.98 -17.90
C ALA A 433 -0.32 -24.89 -16.95
N VAL A 434 0.30 -25.35 -15.87
CA VAL A 434 -0.41 -26.07 -14.80
C VAL A 434 -0.84 -25.06 -13.73
N ILE A 435 -2.06 -24.53 -13.91
CA ILE A 435 -2.73 -23.61 -13.00
C ILE A 435 -4.11 -24.19 -12.70
N ALA A 436 -4.55 -24.16 -11.44
CA ALA A 436 -5.82 -24.76 -11.05
C ALA A 436 -7.03 -23.99 -11.66
N ASP A 437 -8.06 -24.72 -12.09
CA ASP A 437 -9.21 -24.16 -12.81
C ASP A 437 -9.99 -23.12 -11.98
N ASN A 438 -10.08 -23.32 -10.67
CA ASN A 438 -10.71 -22.35 -9.78
C ASN A 438 -9.96 -21.01 -9.79
N ILE A 439 -8.64 -21.00 -9.97
CA ILE A 439 -7.84 -19.78 -10.12
C ILE A 439 -8.14 -19.13 -11.46
N LEU A 440 -8.05 -19.88 -12.56
CA LEU A 440 -8.31 -19.35 -13.91
C LEU A 440 -9.72 -18.79 -14.05
N SER A 441 -10.69 -19.35 -13.31
CA SER A 441 -12.08 -18.89 -13.33
C SER A 441 -12.26 -17.47 -12.78
N GLU A 442 -11.38 -16.99 -11.89
CA GLU A 442 -11.45 -15.63 -11.31
C GLU A 442 -11.19 -14.53 -12.36
N GLY A 443 -10.43 -14.84 -13.41
CA GLY A 443 -10.16 -13.92 -14.52
C GLY A 443 -11.30 -13.76 -15.53
N LYS A 444 -12.34 -14.61 -15.46
CA LYS A 444 -13.43 -14.59 -16.46
C LYS A 444 -14.21 -13.27 -16.41
N GLY A 445 -14.32 -12.60 -17.56
CA GLY A 445 -15.05 -11.34 -17.69
C GLY A 445 -14.34 -10.10 -17.10
N LYS A 446 -13.13 -10.27 -16.58
CA LYS A 446 -12.30 -9.20 -16.01
C LYS A 446 -11.54 -8.42 -17.09
N SER A 447 -10.99 -7.28 -16.73
CA SER A 447 -10.09 -6.44 -17.53
C SER A 447 -8.61 -6.60 -17.12
N GLY A 448 -8.39 -7.09 -15.90
CA GLY A 448 -7.09 -7.42 -15.31
C GLY A 448 -7.20 -8.62 -14.37
N PHE A 449 -6.21 -9.50 -14.39
CA PHE A 449 -6.12 -10.66 -13.52
C PHE A 449 -4.66 -10.99 -13.22
N ALA A 450 -4.31 -11.11 -11.95
CA ALA A 450 -3.01 -11.57 -11.51
C ALA A 450 -3.13 -12.62 -10.40
N TYR A 451 -2.13 -13.48 -10.33
CA TYR A 451 -2.02 -14.55 -9.36
C TYR A 451 -0.56 -14.71 -8.93
N VAL A 452 -0.33 -14.96 -7.65
CA VAL A 452 0.99 -15.25 -7.08
C VAL A 452 0.86 -16.41 -6.10
N ASP A 453 1.68 -17.44 -6.28
CA ASP A 453 1.73 -18.62 -5.42
C ASP A 453 2.87 -18.49 -4.40
N PHE A 454 2.55 -18.07 -3.18
CA PHE A 454 3.56 -17.92 -2.14
C PHE A 454 4.11 -19.26 -1.69
N THR A 455 3.33 -20.35 -1.75
CA THR A 455 3.83 -21.67 -1.36
C THR A 455 4.98 -22.12 -2.26
N LYS A 456 4.83 -21.95 -3.58
CA LYS A 456 5.90 -22.26 -4.55
C LYS A 456 7.09 -21.33 -4.37
N ILE A 457 6.87 -20.02 -4.29
CA ILE A 457 7.97 -19.04 -4.16
C ILE A 457 8.79 -19.32 -2.89
N MET A 458 8.10 -19.40 -1.74
CA MET A 458 8.77 -19.51 -0.46
C MET A 458 9.43 -20.89 -0.27
N SER A 459 8.95 -21.95 -0.93
CA SER A 459 9.60 -23.27 -0.90
C SER A 459 11.05 -23.24 -1.41
N GLN A 460 11.38 -22.27 -2.28
CA GLN A 460 12.68 -22.18 -2.95
C GLN A 460 13.67 -21.28 -2.21
N ILE A 461 13.20 -20.45 -1.27
CA ILE A 461 14.04 -19.53 -0.51
C ILE A 461 14.68 -20.31 0.66
N PRO A 462 16.02 -20.50 0.66
CA PRO A 462 16.69 -21.20 1.74
C PRO A 462 16.63 -20.38 3.02
N ALA A 463 16.33 -21.04 4.14
CA ALA A 463 16.35 -20.37 5.43
C ALA A 463 17.81 -20.20 5.88
N ARG A 464 18.32 -18.97 5.99
CA ARG A 464 19.70 -18.66 6.40
C ARG A 464 19.70 -17.65 7.55
N GLY A 465 20.53 -17.88 8.56
CA GLY A 465 20.76 -16.94 9.67
C GLY A 465 19.59 -16.77 10.65
N SER A 466 19.55 -15.61 11.31
CA SER A 466 18.57 -15.25 12.36
C SER A 466 17.12 -15.08 11.88
N ASP A 467 16.91 -14.88 10.57
CA ASP A 467 15.59 -14.58 9.99
C ASP A 467 14.80 -15.85 9.62
N THR A 468 15.39 -17.02 9.91
CA THR A 468 14.81 -18.36 9.67
C THR A 468 13.44 -18.52 10.32
N PHE A 469 13.24 -18.01 11.54
CA PHE A 469 11.96 -18.14 12.25
C PHE A 469 10.84 -17.35 11.57
N SER A 470 11.03 -16.05 11.32
CA SER A 470 10.02 -15.19 10.70
C SER A 470 9.65 -15.68 9.31
N LEU A 471 10.64 -16.11 8.53
CA LEU A 471 10.41 -16.72 7.22
C LEU A 471 9.57 -18.00 7.33
N ASN A 472 9.85 -18.86 8.32
CA ASN A 472 9.05 -20.08 8.55
C ASN A 472 7.61 -19.77 8.97
N GLN A 473 7.39 -18.71 9.77
CA GLN A 473 6.04 -18.25 10.12
C GLN A 473 5.26 -17.78 8.88
N VAL A 474 5.91 -17.03 7.99
CA VAL A 474 5.30 -16.61 6.72
C VAL A 474 4.99 -17.81 5.83
N LYS A 475 5.92 -18.77 5.70
CA LYS A 475 5.74 -20.04 4.96
C LYS A 475 4.57 -20.86 5.48
N ALA A 476 4.36 -20.89 6.80
CA ALA A 476 3.28 -21.62 7.43
C ALA A 476 1.93 -20.88 7.36
N THR A 477 1.92 -19.62 6.92
CA THR A 477 0.72 -18.77 6.95
C THR A 477 0.17 -18.50 5.55
N LEU A 478 1.01 -18.04 4.61
CA LEU A 478 0.55 -17.55 3.32
C LEU A 478 0.43 -18.67 2.28
N LYS A 479 -0.69 -18.68 1.55
CA LYS A 479 -0.93 -19.61 0.45
C LYS A 479 -0.64 -18.93 -0.88
N ASP A 480 -1.46 -17.96 -1.25
CA ASP A 480 -1.39 -17.28 -2.53
C ASP A 480 -2.13 -15.93 -2.50
N LEU A 481 -1.99 -15.18 -3.59
CA LEU A 481 -2.65 -13.91 -3.84
C LEU A 481 -3.36 -13.94 -5.18
N ILE A 482 -4.61 -13.48 -5.22
CA ILE A 482 -5.38 -13.21 -6.42
C ILE A 482 -5.71 -11.72 -6.50
N VAL A 483 -5.49 -11.11 -7.66
CA VAL A 483 -5.90 -9.74 -7.96
C VAL A 483 -6.74 -9.72 -9.22
N THR A 484 -7.90 -9.07 -9.19
CA THR A 484 -8.76 -8.88 -10.35
C THR A 484 -9.20 -7.43 -10.49
N SER A 485 -9.44 -7.01 -11.72
CA SER A 485 -10.06 -5.72 -12.04
C SER A 485 -11.23 -5.96 -12.98
N ASP A 486 -12.37 -5.35 -12.67
CA ASP A 486 -13.54 -5.38 -13.52
C ASP A 486 -13.37 -4.42 -14.71
N LYS A 487 -14.24 -4.57 -15.70
CA LYS A 487 -14.32 -3.58 -16.79
C LYS A 487 -14.75 -2.23 -16.22
N PHE A 488 -14.26 -1.16 -16.84
CA PHE A 488 -14.67 0.19 -16.50
C PHE A 488 -16.18 0.37 -16.70
N ASP A 489 -16.89 0.83 -15.67
CA ASP A 489 -18.34 1.01 -15.69
C ASP A 489 -18.68 2.47 -15.37
N GLY A 490 -19.03 3.23 -16.42
CA GLY A 490 -19.45 4.62 -16.29
C GLY A 490 -18.35 5.56 -15.81
N ASN A 491 -18.14 5.64 -14.51
CA ASN A 491 -17.13 6.47 -13.86
C ASN A 491 -16.37 5.73 -12.74
N VAL A 492 -16.56 4.41 -12.62
CA VAL A 492 -15.93 3.59 -11.60
C VAL A 492 -15.26 2.37 -12.23
N MET A 493 -14.05 2.07 -11.77
CA MET A 493 -13.37 0.79 -12.00
C MET A 493 -13.33 0.03 -10.68
N LYS A 494 -13.87 -1.18 -10.66
CA LYS A 494 -13.88 -2.04 -9.47
C LYS A 494 -12.80 -3.09 -9.54
N GLY A 495 -12.39 -3.60 -8.40
CA GLY A 495 -11.55 -4.79 -8.37
C GLY A 495 -11.47 -5.42 -6.99
N LYS A 496 -10.73 -6.53 -6.93
CA LYS A 496 -10.59 -7.38 -5.75
C LYS A 496 -9.15 -7.82 -5.60
N PHE A 497 -8.62 -7.71 -4.40
CA PHE A 497 -7.39 -8.32 -3.91
C PHE A 497 -7.79 -9.37 -2.87
N GLU A 498 -7.35 -10.61 -3.05
CA GLU A 498 -7.68 -11.74 -2.19
C GLU A 498 -6.39 -12.45 -1.77
N LEU A 499 -5.96 -12.22 -0.53
CA LEU A 499 -4.81 -12.89 0.07
C LEU A 499 -5.31 -14.10 0.85
N ARG A 500 -4.90 -15.30 0.43
CA ARG A 500 -5.33 -16.55 1.07
C ARG A 500 -4.25 -17.11 1.99
N THR A 501 -4.69 -17.68 3.10
CA THR A 501 -3.86 -18.36 4.08
C THR A 501 -3.95 -19.87 3.89
N LEU A 502 -2.97 -20.60 4.43
CA LEU A 502 -2.97 -22.06 4.40
C LEU A 502 -4.06 -22.66 5.30
N ASN A 503 -4.40 -21.99 6.41
CA ASN A 503 -5.46 -22.43 7.31
C ASN A 503 -6.82 -21.87 6.86
N GLU A 504 -7.49 -22.60 5.97
CA GLU A 504 -8.77 -22.19 5.40
C GLU A 504 -9.94 -22.12 6.41
N LYS A 505 -9.76 -22.69 7.61
CA LYS A 505 -10.82 -22.77 8.64
C LYS A 505 -10.73 -21.66 9.68
N GLU A 506 -9.58 -21.01 9.81
CA GLU A 506 -9.36 -19.95 10.80
C GLU A 506 -9.57 -18.58 10.16
N ASN A 507 -10.19 -17.67 10.91
CA ASN A 507 -10.32 -16.28 10.47
C ASN A 507 -8.93 -15.67 10.23
N SER A 508 -8.72 -15.05 9.07
CA SER A 508 -7.43 -14.52 8.67
C SER A 508 -6.89 -13.45 9.63
N LEU A 509 -7.75 -12.67 10.30
CA LEU A 509 -7.31 -11.71 11.31
C LEU A 509 -6.62 -12.42 12.47
N ALA A 510 -7.21 -13.50 12.96
CA ALA A 510 -6.62 -14.31 14.02
C ALA A 510 -5.31 -14.95 13.57
N THR A 511 -5.28 -15.48 12.35
CA THR A 511 -4.06 -16.05 11.75
C THR A 511 -2.92 -15.01 11.72
N PHE A 512 -3.19 -13.78 11.25
CA PHE A 512 -2.17 -12.73 11.19
C PHE A 512 -1.75 -12.22 12.57
N ILE A 513 -2.67 -12.10 13.54
CA ILE A 513 -2.33 -11.77 14.93
C ILE A 513 -1.39 -12.81 15.52
N LYS A 514 -1.68 -14.11 15.32
CA LYS A 514 -0.85 -15.21 15.82
C LYS A 514 0.54 -15.20 15.17
N MET A 515 0.61 -15.00 13.85
CA MET A 515 1.87 -14.89 13.12
C MET A 515 2.72 -13.71 13.64
N GLY A 516 2.15 -12.51 13.72
CA GLY A 516 2.85 -11.32 14.22
C GLY A 516 3.30 -11.47 15.67
N SER A 517 2.44 -12.01 16.55
CA SER A 517 2.78 -12.25 17.95
C SER A 517 3.94 -13.24 18.10
N ALA A 518 3.95 -14.30 17.28
CA ALA A 518 5.03 -15.28 17.29
C ALA A 518 6.37 -14.66 16.85
N ILE A 519 6.35 -13.84 15.79
CA ILE A 519 7.53 -13.13 15.29
C ILE A 519 8.07 -12.17 16.35
N ALA A 520 7.21 -11.31 16.91
CA ALA A 520 7.61 -10.34 17.94
C ALA A 520 8.17 -11.02 19.20
N ALA A 521 7.57 -12.13 19.64
CA ALA A 521 8.08 -12.90 20.78
C ALA A 521 9.48 -13.48 20.51
N ASN A 522 9.72 -14.00 19.30
CA ASN A 522 11.03 -14.50 18.90
C ASN A 522 12.07 -13.38 18.82
N GLU A 523 11.73 -12.23 18.24
CA GLU A 523 12.64 -11.07 18.17
C GLU A 523 13.03 -10.57 19.57
N LYS A 524 12.07 -10.48 20.49
CA LYS A 524 12.35 -10.12 21.89
C LYS A 524 13.27 -11.12 22.57
N ALA A 525 13.05 -12.42 22.37
CA ALA A 525 13.92 -13.47 22.92
C ALA A 525 15.35 -13.38 22.35
N GLN A 526 15.49 -13.12 21.04
CA GLN A 526 16.81 -12.92 20.41
C GLN A 526 17.50 -11.64 20.89
N ALA A 527 16.76 -10.54 21.07
CA ALA A 527 17.30 -9.31 21.63
C ALA A 527 17.81 -9.51 23.07
N ALA A 528 17.03 -10.19 23.92
CA ALA A 528 17.45 -10.52 25.28
C ALA A 528 18.69 -11.42 25.30
N LYS A 529 18.76 -12.42 24.41
CA LYS A 529 19.95 -13.28 24.27
C LYS A 529 21.19 -12.50 23.80
N ARG A 530 21.04 -11.58 22.83
CA ARG A 530 22.13 -10.71 22.38
C ARG A 530 22.60 -9.77 23.50
N GLN A 531 21.67 -9.25 24.30
CA GLN A 531 22.01 -8.41 25.45
C GLN A 531 22.76 -9.23 26.50
N GLN A 532 22.28 -10.42 26.86
CA GLN A 532 22.99 -11.33 27.78
C GLN A 532 24.41 -11.65 27.29
N LEU A 533 24.59 -11.94 26.00
CA LEU A 533 25.92 -12.18 25.43
C LEU A 533 26.81 -10.94 25.48
N THR A 534 26.24 -9.74 25.29
CA THR A 534 26.98 -8.48 25.39
C THR A 534 27.40 -8.23 26.84
N ASP A 535 26.47 -8.42 27.78
CA ASP A 535 26.74 -8.27 29.22
C ASP A 535 27.78 -9.30 29.70
N GLU A 536 27.75 -10.54 29.18
CA GLU A 536 28.76 -11.58 29.44
C GLU A 536 30.13 -11.23 28.85
N LEU A 537 30.18 -10.70 27.63
CA LEU A 537 31.42 -10.25 26.98
C LEU A 537 32.03 -9.05 27.70
N ASP A 538 31.21 -8.07 28.08
CA ASP A 538 31.64 -6.90 28.84
C ASP A 538 32.13 -7.31 30.23
N SER A 539 31.42 -8.23 30.90
CA SER A 539 31.84 -8.79 32.19
C SER A 539 33.17 -9.56 32.08
N ALA A 540 33.36 -10.35 31.03
CA ALA A 540 34.60 -11.07 30.75
C ALA A 540 35.76 -10.11 30.43
N ALA A 541 35.51 -9.02 29.69
CA ALA A 541 36.50 -7.98 29.43
C ALA A 541 36.95 -7.27 30.72
N THR A 542 36.02 -6.93 31.61
CA THR A 542 36.36 -6.36 32.93
C THR A 542 37.11 -7.33 33.85
N ALA A 543 36.86 -8.64 33.76
CA ALA A 543 37.58 -9.64 34.56
C ALA A 543 39.04 -9.84 34.11
N ILE A 544 39.33 -9.70 32.81
CA ILE A 544 40.68 -9.77 32.26
C ILE A 544 41.51 -8.54 32.68
N ASP A 545 40.91 -7.35 32.69
CA ASP A 545 41.57 -6.11 33.12
C ASP A 545 41.89 -6.13 34.63
N SER A 546 41.01 -6.74 35.43
CA SER A 546 41.21 -6.94 36.87
C SER A 546 42.37 -7.92 37.20
N ALA A 547 42.63 -8.90 36.34
CA ALA A 547 43.72 -9.87 36.52
C ALA A 547 45.09 -9.30 36.10
N ALA A 548 45.13 -8.37 35.16
CA ALA A 548 46.36 -7.68 34.75
C ALA A 548 46.90 -6.73 35.85
N VAL A 549 46.02 -6.15 36.67
CA VAL A 549 46.40 -5.24 37.78
C VAL A 549 46.98 -6.00 38.99
N VAL A 550 46.64 -7.28 39.19
CA VAL A 550 47.11 -8.05 40.37
C VAL A 550 48.53 -8.62 40.19
N VAL A 551 49.07 -8.65 38.95
CA VAL A 551 50.44 -9.14 38.70
C VAL A 551 51.51 -8.08 39.01
N ASP A 552 51.15 -6.80 39.15
CA ASP A 552 52.12 -5.69 39.26
C ASP A 552 52.39 -5.18 40.70
N THR A 553 51.81 -5.81 41.73
CA THR A 553 51.99 -5.37 43.14
C THR A 553 52.90 -6.27 43.99
N ALA A 554 53.73 -7.12 43.39
CA ALA A 554 54.61 -8.01 44.15
C ALA A 554 56.09 -7.91 43.74
N VAL A 555 56.73 -6.73 43.85
CA VAL A 555 58.19 -6.65 44.01
C VAL A 555 58.62 -5.49 44.94
N ALA A 556 59.27 -5.91 46.03
CA ALA A 556 60.36 -5.30 46.80
C ALA A 556 60.16 -3.96 47.54
N ALA A 557 59.99 -4.07 48.86
CA ALA A 557 60.49 -3.07 49.80
C ALA A 557 62.02 -3.24 49.94
N GLU A 558 62.79 -2.23 49.54
CA GLU A 558 64.22 -2.10 49.88
C GLU A 558 64.39 -1.65 51.35
N PRO A 559 65.48 -2.07 52.04
CA PRO A 559 65.70 -1.74 53.43
C PRO A 559 66.44 -0.41 53.60
N VAL A 560 65.87 0.49 54.40
CA VAL A 560 66.56 1.72 54.85
C VAL A 560 67.65 1.35 55.86
N ARG A 561 68.92 1.55 55.48
CA ARG A 561 70.02 1.74 56.44
C ARG A 561 69.95 3.15 57.03
N LYS A 562 70.11 3.28 58.34
CA LYS A 562 70.49 4.52 59.03
C LYS A 562 71.96 4.45 59.45
N PRO A 563 72.64 5.57 59.73
CA PRO A 563 72.63 6.87 59.06
C PRO A 563 73.70 6.99 57.96
#